data_AF-A0A7J5U6M7-F1
#
_entry.id   AF-A0A7J5U6M7-F1
#
_cell.length_a   1.000
_cell.length_b   1.000
_cell.length_c   1.000
_cell.angle_alpha   90.00
_cell.angle_beta   90.00
_cell.angle_gamma   90.00
#
_symmetry.space_group_name_H-M   'P 1'
#
loop_
_entity.id
_entity.type
_entity.pdbx_description
1 polymer ?
#
loop_
_entity_poly.entity_id
_entity_poly.type
_entity_poly.pdbx_seq_one_letter_code
_entity_poly.pdbx_strand_id
1 'polypeptide(L)'
;MLGIGLPALAQTVEYTIRYNLSLSRYEVYARSNATATQFNWGSSQVSIVTPASLTNVPFAVNSVAAGGWSDNSQIYDVFGSDFHGVGSTGLKVDLVANQETLLFHFTLPGGVCVPGIRLFVNGVDPSSSVPELKGGDFANTMYSANDILGSNNLYIQNYANTGTVCTACNLVAPTLSK
;
A
#
# COMPACT_ATOMS: atom_id res chain seq x y z
N MET A 1 -2.28 17.41 -38.09
CA MET A 1 -1.41 16.25 -37.79
C MET A 1 -2.22 15.30 -36.92
N LEU A 2 -2.65 14.17 -37.46
CA LEU A 2 -3.24 13.09 -36.66
C LEU A 2 -2.09 12.42 -35.90
N GLY A 3 -1.95 12.74 -34.62
CA GLY A 3 -1.10 11.97 -33.73
C GLY A 3 -1.79 10.64 -33.44
N ILE A 4 -1.34 9.58 -34.11
CA ILE A 4 -1.72 8.20 -33.81
C ILE A 4 -1.19 7.93 -32.40
N GLY A 5 -2.10 7.96 -31.41
CA GLY A 5 -1.78 7.56 -30.05
C GLY A 5 -1.36 6.09 -30.07
N LEU A 6 -0.10 5.83 -29.73
CA LEU A 6 0.37 4.49 -29.42
C LEU A 6 -0.63 3.85 -28.44
N PRO A 7 -1.06 2.60 -28.64
CA PRO A 7 -1.87 1.91 -27.65
C PRO A 7 -1.11 1.97 -26.33
N ALA A 8 -1.79 2.47 -25.29
CA ALA A 8 -1.25 2.50 -23.94
C ALA A 8 -0.68 1.11 -23.64
N LEU A 9 0.63 1.03 -23.40
CA LEU A 9 1.21 -0.19 -22.82
C LEU A 9 0.38 -0.53 -21.59
N ALA A 10 0.01 -1.81 -21.42
CA ALA A 10 -0.76 -2.26 -20.27
C ALA A 10 -0.04 -1.78 -18.99
N GLN A 11 -0.68 -0.85 -18.30
CA GLN A 11 -0.10 -0.22 -17.13
C GLN A 11 -0.36 -1.14 -15.95
N THR A 12 0.68 -1.44 -15.20
CA THR A 12 0.57 -2.24 -13.99
C THR A 12 1.06 -1.45 -12.80
N VAL A 13 0.52 -1.78 -11.63
CA VAL A 13 0.87 -1.20 -10.35
C VAL A 13 1.13 -2.32 -9.35
N GLU A 14 2.22 -2.19 -8.63
CA GLU A 14 2.57 -3.03 -7.50
C GLU A 14 2.60 -2.18 -6.23
N TYR A 15 2.29 -2.78 -5.09
CA TYR A 15 2.35 -2.09 -3.79
C TYR A 15 3.39 -2.70 -2.85
N THR A 16 3.91 -1.88 -1.94
CA THR A 16 4.72 -2.32 -0.81
C THR A 16 4.49 -1.42 0.40
N ILE A 17 4.86 -1.93 1.58
CA ILE A 17 4.88 -1.18 2.83
C ILE A 17 6.26 -1.33 3.48
N ARG A 18 6.79 -0.24 4.02
CA ARG A 18 8.06 -0.24 4.75
C ARG A 18 7.99 0.61 6.00
N TYR A 19 8.75 0.21 7.00
CA TYR A 19 9.01 1.08 8.15
C TYR A 19 10.21 1.97 7.87
N ASN A 20 10.03 3.28 7.97
CA ASN A 20 11.10 4.25 7.90
C ASN A 20 11.64 4.51 9.31
N LEU A 21 12.83 3.99 9.61
CA LEU A 21 13.46 4.12 10.94
C LEU A 21 13.73 5.58 11.31
N SER A 22 14.19 6.39 10.35
CA SER A 22 14.55 7.79 10.57
C SER A 22 13.36 8.69 10.84
N LEU A 23 12.22 8.38 10.22
CA LEU A 23 10.97 9.15 10.35
C LEU A 23 9.95 8.50 11.29
N SER A 24 10.30 7.33 11.85
CA SER A 24 9.47 6.53 12.76
C SER A 24 8.03 6.34 12.27
N ARG A 25 7.86 5.94 11.01
CA ARG A 25 6.55 5.81 10.35
C ARG A 25 6.52 4.68 9.33
N TYR A 26 5.34 4.15 9.09
CA TYR A 26 5.08 3.24 7.99
C TYR A 26 4.74 4.01 6.73
N GLU A 27 5.39 3.65 5.62
CA GLU A 27 5.26 4.27 4.32
C GLU A 27 4.75 3.24 3.32
N VAL A 28 3.69 3.59 2.59
CA VAL A 28 3.06 2.74 1.59
C VAL A 28 3.35 3.32 0.21
N TYR A 29 3.91 2.48 -0.65
CA TYR A 29 4.40 2.88 -1.96
C TYR A 29 3.69 2.13 -3.08
N ALA A 30 3.54 2.81 -4.21
CA ALA A 30 3.25 2.21 -5.49
C ALA A 30 4.48 2.18 -6.38
N ARG A 31 4.62 1.14 -7.20
CA ARG A 31 5.57 1.08 -8.30
C ARG A 31 4.82 0.71 -9.57
N SER A 32 4.93 1.55 -10.60
CA SER A 32 4.31 1.30 -11.90
C SER A 32 5.35 0.99 -12.97
N ASN A 33 4.97 0.21 -13.99
CA ASN A 33 5.77 0.04 -15.20
C ASN A 33 5.65 1.22 -16.19
N ALA A 34 4.81 2.22 -15.89
CA ALA A 34 4.52 3.35 -16.75
C ALA A 34 5.29 4.63 -16.34
N THR A 35 5.69 5.42 -17.34
CA THR A 35 6.12 6.81 -17.15
C THR A 35 5.04 7.72 -17.72
N ALA A 36 4.44 8.56 -16.89
CA ALA A 36 3.37 9.45 -17.28
C ALA A 36 3.32 10.65 -16.35
N THR A 37 3.26 11.85 -16.90
CA THR A 37 2.96 13.06 -16.14
C THR A 37 1.45 13.22 -16.01
N GLN A 38 0.99 13.67 -14.85
CA GLN A 38 -0.43 13.90 -14.56
C GLN A 38 -1.30 12.67 -14.86
N PHE A 39 -0.78 11.47 -14.57
CA PHE A 39 -1.51 10.22 -14.72
C PHE A 39 -2.79 10.25 -13.87
N ASN A 40 -3.92 9.91 -14.49
CA ASN A 40 -5.21 9.91 -13.82
C ASN A 40 -5.37 8.65 -12.94
N TRP A 41 -4.84 8.71 -11.72
CA TRP A 41 -5.09 7.71 -10.69
C TRP A 41 -6.55 7.76 -10.24
N GLY A 42 -7.26 6.65 -10.31
CA GLY A 42 -8.67 6.54 -9.94
C GLY A 42 -8.86 5.98 -8.53
N SER A 43 -10.02 5.40 -8.27
CA SER A 43 -10.29 4.78 -6.97
C SER A 43 -9.32 3.65 -6.69
N SER A 44 -8.87 3.54 -5.45
CA SER A 44 -7.93 2.51 -5.03
C SER A 44 -8.13 2.15 -3.57
N GLN A 45 -7.79 0.91 -3.24
CA GLN A 45 -7.67 0.44 -1.88
C GLN A 45 -6.29 -0.19 -1.70
N VAL A 46 -5.62 0.12 -0.60
CA VAL A 46 -4.48 -0.63 -0.10
C VAL A 46 -4.85 -1.16 1.27
N SER A 47 -5.00 -2.47 1.38
CA SER A 47 -5.33 -3.13 2.64
C SER A 47 -4.07 -3.54 3.39
N ILE A 48 -4.06 -3.29 4.70
CA ILE A 48 -2.94 -3.55 5.61
C ILE A 48 -3.37 -4.58 6.63
N VAL A 49 -2.47 -5.52 6.91
CA VAL A 49 -2.62 -6.54 7.94
C VAL A 49 -1.64 -6.25 9.07
N THR A 50 -2.15 -6.17 10.28
CA THR A 50 -1.34 -5.97 11.50
C THR A 50 -1.55 -7.11 12.49
N PRO A 51 -0.59 -7.34 13.41
CA PRO A 51 -0.85 -8.21 14.56
C PRO A 51 -1.98 -7.66 15.42
N ALA A 52 -2.88 -8.53 15.91
CA ALA A 52 -3.97 -8.15 16.83
C ALA A 52 -3.50 -7.66 18.22
N SER A 53 -2.18 -7.62 18.46
CA SER A 53 -1.61 -7.00 19.68
C SER A 53 -1.58 -5.48 19.61
N LEU A 54 -1.87 -4.88 18.45
CA LEU A 54 -2.03 -3.44 18.33
C LEU A 54 -3.32 -2.97 19.00
N THR A 55 -3.36 -1.68 19.35
CA THR A 55 -4.61 -1.09 19.84
C THR A 55 -5.60 -0.96 18.69
N ASN A 56 -6.83 -1.43 18.90
CA ASN A 56 -7.92 -1.38 17.92
C ASN A 56 -8.39 0.05 17.64
N VAL A 57 -7.64 0.76 16.79
CA VAL A 57 -7.92 2.14 16.37
C VAL A 57 -7.66 2.29 14.88
N PRO A 58 -8.40 3.14 14.14
CA PRO A 58 -8.05 3.47 12.77
C PRO A 58 -6.69 4.16 12.68
N PHE A 59 -5.97 3.96 11.58
CA PHE A 59 -4.72 4.67 11.34
C PHE A 59 -4.98 6.16 11.09
N ALA A 60 -4.16 7.01 11.71
CA ALA A 60 -4.04 8.42 11.33
C ALA A 60 -3.21 8.52 10.04
N VAL A 61 -3.87 8.38 8.89
CA VAL A 61 -3.24 8.37 7.56
C VAL A 61 -2.91 9.80 7.11
N ASN A 62 -1.66 10.00 6.69
CA ASN A 62 -1.19 11.21 6.04
C ASN A 62 -1.01 10.93 4.55
N SER A 63 -1.81 11.59 3.72
CA SER A 63 -1.77 11.44 2.26
C SER A 63 -0.58 12.16 1.66
N VAL A 64 0.03 11.58 0.63
CA VAL A 64 1.18 12.17 -0.08
C VAL A 64 0.89 12.30 -1.58
N ALA A 65 0.40 11.25 -2.23
CA ALA A 65 0.14 11.25 -3.66
C ALA A 65 -1.12 10.43 -4.01
N ALA A 66 -1.63 10.58 -5.23
CA ALA A 66 -2.76 9.82 -5.75
C ALA A 66 -4.08 9.98 -4.98
N GLY A 67 -4.28 11.17 -4.38
CA GLY A 67 -5.54 11.58 -3.73
C GLY A 67 -5.50 11.55 -2.21
N GLY A 68 -6.66 11.79 -1.61
CA GLY A 68 -6.85 11.67 -0.17
C GLY A 68 -7.02 10.20 0.21
N TRP A 69 -6.12 9.71 1.06
CA TRP A 69 -6.15 8.38 1.63
C TRP A 69 -6.69 8.43 3.06
N SER A 70 -7.60 7.51 3.36
CA SER A 70 -8.18 7.35 4.69
C SER A 70 -8.40 5.88 5.01
N ASP A 71 -8.19 5.51 6.27
CA ASP A 71 -8.54 4.19 6.78
C ASP A 71 -10.06 4.11 6.90
N ASN A 72 -10.72 3.54 5.89
CA ASN A 72 -12.18 3.62 5.71
C ASN A 72 -12.92 2.38 6.23
N SER A 73 -12.20 1.26 6.34
CA SER A 73 -12.75 -0.02 6.76
C SER A 73 -11.78 -0.67 7.74
N GLN A 74 -12.27 -1.08 8.90
CA GLN A 74 -11.46 -1.79 9.88
C GLN A 74 -12.19 -3.02 10.38
N ILE A 75 -11.45 -4.09 10.61
CA ILE A 75 -11.90 -5.16 11.47
C ILE A 75 -10.73 -5.69 12.28
N TYR A 76 -11.01 -5.95 13.55
CA TYR A 76 -10.01 -6.28 14.55
C TYR A 76 -10.18 -7.71 15.04
N ASP A 77 -9.09 -8.29 15.53
CA ASP A 77 -9.07 -9.59 16.21
C ASP A 77 -9.56 -10.76 15.35
N VAL A 78 -9.25 -10.77 14.04
CA VAL A 78 -9.61 -11.83 13.10
C VAL A 78 -8.40 -12.73 12.84
N PHE A 79 -8.48 -13.97 13.34
CA PHE A 79 -7.39 -14.97 13.25
C PHE A 79 -6.03 -14.45 13.75
N GLY A 80 -6.04 -13.64 14.81
CA GLY A 80 -4.83 -13.03 15.39
C GLY A 80 -4.28 -11.84 14.62
N SER A 81 -5.05 -11.29 13.67
CA SER A 81 -4.69 -10.11 12.88
C SER A 81 -5.80 -9.06 12.91
N ASP A 82 -5.42 -7.82 12.64
CA ASP A 82 -6.36 -6.76 12.26
C ASP A 82 -6.19 -6.43 10.78
N PHE A 83 -7.28 -5.99 10.17
CA PHE A 83 -7.35 -5.64 8.77
C PHE A 83 -7.84 -4.21 8.62
N HIS A 84 -7.10 -3.42 7.86
CA HIS A 84 -7.37 -2.01 7.61
C HIS A 84 -7.45 -1.77 6.11
N GLY A 85 -8.57 -1.26 5.62
CA GLY A 85 -8.79 -0.91 4.21
C GLY A 85 -8.57 0.58 4.04
N VAL A 86 -7.39 0.96 3.55
CA VAL A 86 -7.05 2.36 3.29
C VAL A 86 -7.44 2.71 1.86
N GLY A 87 -8.46 3.55 1.71
CA GLY A 87 -9.04 3.89 0.41
C GLY A 87 -8.68 5.31 -0.06
N SER A 88 -8.63 5.50 -1.37
CA SER A 88 -8.53 6.80 -2.04
C SER A 88 -9.50 6.88 -3.20
N THR A 89 -10.06 8.07 -3.45
CA THR A 89 -10.87 8.35 -4.65
C THR A 89 -10.01 8.67 -5.88
N GLY A 90 -8.69 8.77 -5.70
CA GLY A 90 -7.74 9.11 -6.76
C GLY A 90 -7.52 10.61 -6.95
N LEU A 91 -6.37 10.93 -7.54
CA LEU A 91 -6.00 12.26 -8.03
C LEU A 91 -4.88 12.11 -9.06
N LYS A 92 -4.65 13.13 -9.89
CA LYS A 92 -3.50 13.13 -10.80
C LYS A 92 -2.18 12.98 -10.04
N VAL A 93 -1.30 12.14 -10.57
CA VAL A 93 0.03 11.87 -10.01
C VAL A 93 1.05 11.73 -11.14
N ASP A 94 2.27 12.16 -10.91
CA ASP A 94 3.37 11.90 -11.84
C ASP A 94 3.96 10.52 -11.54
N LEU A 95 4.10 9.69 -12.58
CA LEU A 95 4.68 8.35 -12.51
C LEU A 95 5.97 8.32 -13.31
N VAL A 96 6.98 7.66 -12.75
CA VAL A 96 8.21 7.29 -13.44
C VAL A 96 8.32 5.78 -13.39
N ALA A 97 8.48 5.15 -14.55
CA ALA A 97 8.53 3.70 -14.65
C ALA A 97 9.58 3.11 -13.71
N ASN A 98 9.17 2.10 -12.95
CA ASN A 98 9.95 1.36 -11.98
C ASN A 98 10.49 2.17 -10.79
N GLN A 99 9.99 3.40 -10.58
CA GLN A 99 10.28 4.19 -9.38
C GLN A 99 9.13 4.11 -8.39
N GLU A 100 9.47 4.12 -7.10
CA GLU A 100 8.49 4.10 -6.02
C GLU A 100 7.86 5.48 -5.86
N THR A 101 6.54 5.54 -5.84
CA THR A 101 5.74 6.72 -5.49
C THR A 101 5.17 6.52 -4.10
N LEU A 102 5.51 7.39 -3.15
CA LEU A 102 4.92 7.37 -1.81
C LEU A 102 3.45 7.80 -1.91
N LEU A 103 2.53 6.91 -1.55
CA LEU A 103 1.09 7.17 -1.60
C LEU A 103 0.64 7.87 -0.32
N PHE A 104 0.97 7.26 0.81
CA PHE A 104 0.62 7.73 2.14
C PHE A 104 1.53 7.13 3.19
N HIS A 105 1.46 7.69 4.40
CA HIS A 105 2.15 7.13 5.56
C HIS A 105 1.28 7.26 6.82
N PHE A 106 1.59 6.44 7.83
CA PHE A 106 0.95 6.51 9.14
C PHE A 106 1.95 6.16 10.24
N THR A 107 1.64 6.57 11.45
CA THR A 107 2.48 6.32 12.63
C THR A 107 1.67 5.55 13.64
N LEU A 108 2.27 4.51 14.21
CA LEU A 108 1.68 3.81 15.34
C LEU A 108 1.95 4.60 16.63
N PRO A 109 1.09 4.48 17.66
CA PRO A 109 1.36 5.05 18.97
C PRO A 109 2.78 4.72 19.45
N GLY A 110 3.53 5.73 19.88
CA GLY A 110 4.91 5.59 20.32
C GLY A 110 5.97 5.59 19.21
N GLY A 111 5.59 5.67 17.92
CA GLY A 111 6.55 5.71 16.81
C GLY A 111 7.44 4.47 16.77
N VAL A 112 6.87 3.31 17.09
CA VAL A 112 7.59 2.05 17.19
C VAL A 112 7.43 1.21 15.93
N CYS A 113 8.51 0.53 15.56
CA CYS A 113 8.43 -0.53 14.56
C CYS A 113 7.80 -1.77 15.21
N VAL A 114 6.75 -2.28 14.58
CA VAL A 114 6.06 -3.51 14.96
C VAL A 114 6.33 -4.60 13.91
N PRO A 115 6.90 -5.75 14.32
CA PRO A 115 7.14 -6.86 13.41
C PRO A 115 5.85 -7.41 12.81
N GLY A 116 5.93 -7.89 11.57
CA GLY A 116 4.83 -8.63 10.93
C GLY A 116 3.78 -7.77 10.22
N ILE A 117 3.82 -6.43 10.33
CA ILE A 117 2.96 -5.55 9.53
C ILE A 117 3.28 -5.73 8.05
N ARG A 118 2.25 -5.99 7.24
CA ARG A 118 2.33 -6.24 5.80
C ARG A 118 1.08 -5.74 5.08
N LEU A 119 1.12 -5.71 3.76
CA LEU A 119 -0.07 -5.55 2.94
C LEU A 119 -0.86 -6.87 2.89
N PHE A 120 -2.18 -6.72 2.72
CA PHE A 120 -3.09 -7.81 2.40
C PHE A 120 -2.72 -8.44 1.06
N VAL A 121 -2.81 -9.76 0.93
CA VAL A 121 -2.50 -10.51 -0.29
C VAL A 121 -3.79 -11.05 -0.89
N ASN A 122 -4.23 -10.42 -1.98
CA ASN A 122 -5.45 -10.83 -2.70
C ASN A 122 -5.44 -12.32 -3.04
N GLY A 123 -6.52 -13.02 -2.72
CA GLY A 123 -6.68 -14.46 -2.99
C GLY A 123 -5.93 -15.38 -2.04
N VAL A 124 -5.16 -14.85 -1.08
CA VAL A 124 -4.44 -15.62 -0.06
C VAL A 124 -4.98 -15.30 1.33
N ASP A 125 -5.11 -14.02 1.66
CA ASP A 125 -5.73 -13.61 2.91
C ASP A 125 -7.26 -13.85 2.87
N PRO A 126 -7.91 -13.98 4.04
CA PRO A 126 -9.34 -14.31 4.10
C PRO A 126 -10.19 -13.31 3.31
N SER A 127 -11.11 -13.82 2.49
CA SER A 127 -12.06 -13.02 1.73
C SER A 127 -13.29 -12.65 2.57
N SER A 128 -14.01 -11.60 2.17
CA SER A 128 -15.26 -11.12 2.83
C SER A 128 -16.32 -12.20 3.09
N SER A 129 -16.24 -13.34 2.40
CA SER A 129 -17.07 -14.53 2.61
C SER A 129 -16.83 -15.27 3.93
N VAL A 130 -15.68 -15.09 4.59
CA VAL A 130 -15.48 -15.70 5.92
C VAL A 130 -16.29 -14.94 6.98
N PRO A 131 -17.04 -15.63 7.86
CA PRO A 131 -17.91 -14.97 8.84
C PRO A 131 -17.19 -13.98 9.76
N GLU A 132 -15.93 -14.28 10.11
CA GLU A 132 -15.10 -13.48 11.00
C GLU A 132 -14.82 -12.09 10.42
N LEU A 133 -14.79 -11.96 9.09
CA LEU A 133 -14.63 -10.67 8.42
C LEU A 133 -15.92 -9.83 8.37
N LYS A 134 -17.07 -10.38 8.77
CA LYS A 134 -18.37 -9.67 8.85
C LYS A 134 -18.75 -8.95 7.55
N GLY A 135 -18.35 -9.50 6.40
CA GLY A 135 -18.57 -8.89 5.08
C GLY A 135 -17.60 -7.78 4.71
N GLY A 136 -16.56 -7.52 5.51
CA GLY A 136 -15.48 -6.58 5.19
C GLY A 136 -14.71 -7.03 3.96
N ASP A 137 -14.69 -6.19 2.92
CA ASP A 137 -14.04 -6.47 1.64
C ASP A 137 -12.65 -5.83 1.58
N PHE A 138 -11.67 -6.55 2.12
CA PHE A 138 -10.27 -6.16 2.09
C PHE A 138 -9.60 -6.71 0.83
N ALA A 139 -8.93 -5.81 0.11
CA ALA A 139 -8.28 -6.10 -1.15
C ALA A 139 -7.37 -4.94 -1.52
N ASN A 140 -6.32 -5.24 -2.27
CA ASN A 140 -5.53 -4.24 -2.97
C ASN A 140 -6.08 -4.04 -4.38
N THR A 141 -6.36 -2.78 -4.72
CA THR A 141 -6.89 -2.40 -6.02
C THR A 141 -6.29 -1.08 -6.49
N MET A 142 -6.25 -0.91 -7.80
CA MET A 142 -5.92 0.35 -8.44
C MET A 142 -6.69 0.45 -9.74
N TYR A 143 -7.66 1.35 -9.82
CA TYR A 143 -8.38 1.61 -11.05
C TYR A 143 -7.85 2.89 -11.68
N SER A 144 -7.77 2.93 -13.02
CA SER A 144 -7.57 4.21 -13.70
C SER A 144 -8.81 5.08 -13.52
N ALA A 145 -8.67 6.40 -13.38
CA ALA A 145 -9.86 7.26 -13.28
C ALA A 145 -10.71 7.27 -14.56
N ASN A 146 -10.16 6.79 -15.67
CA ASN A 146 -10.87 6.61 -16.93
C ASN A 146 -11.69 5.29 -16.98
N ASP A 147 -11.54 4.43 -15.98
CA ASP A 147 -12.26 3.17 -15.86
C ASP A 147 -13.49 3.33 -14.97
N ILE A 148 -14.50 4.00 -15.53
CA ILE A 148 -15.77 4.33 -14.85
C ILE A 148 -16.52 3.07 -14.38
N LEU A 149 -16.28 1.92 -15.02
CA LEU A 149 -16.92 0.65 -14.69
C LEU A 149 -16.09 -0.22 -13.74
N GLY A 150 -14.91 0.25 -13.30
CA GLY A 150 -14.02 -0.52 -12.40
C GLY A 150 -13.61 -1.88 -12.96
N SER A 151 -13.57 -2.02 -14.30
CA SER A 151 -13.34 -3.31 -14.97
C SER A 151 -11.85 -3.60 -15.20
N ASN A 152 -10.99 -2.59 -15.04
CA ASN A 152 -9.57 -2.65 -15.32
C ASN A 152 -8.76 -2.29 -14.07
N ASN A 153 -8.70 -3.24 -13.15
CA ASN A 153 -7.79 -3.18 -12.01
C ASN A 153 -6.35 -3.33 -12.51
N LEU A 154 -5.56 -2.27 -12.35
CA LEU A 154 -4.15 -2.20 -12.73
C LEU A 154 -3.23 -2.73 -11.62
N TYR A 155 -3.74 -2.94 -10.40
CA TYR A 155 -2.96 -3.63 -9.35
C TYR A 155 -2.74 -5.09 -9.74
N ILE A 156 -1.49 -5.52 -9.70
CA ILE A 156 -1.12 -6.89 -10.06
C ILE A 156 -0.59 -7.71 -8.87
N GLN A 157 0.17 -7.10 -7.95
CA GLN A 157 0.75 -7.82 -6.80
C GLN A 157 1.37 -6.87 -5.76
N ASN A 158 1.68 -7.43 -4.59
CA ASN A 158 2.60 -6.81 -3.65
C ASN A 158 4.03 -7.24 -3.94
N TYR A 159 4.99 -6.38 -3.63
CA TYR A 159 6.41 -6.74 -3.62
C TYR A 159 7.03 -6.45 -2.24
N ALA A 160 8.09 -7.18 -1.89
CA ALA A 160 8.77 -7.08 -0.59
C ALA A 160 7.80 -7.13 0.62
N ASN A 161 6.79 -8.02 0.57
CA ASN A 161 5.66 -8.04 1.49
C ASN A 161 5.74 -9.17 2.55
N THR A 162 6.94 -9.51 3.00
CA THR A 162 7.17 -10.63 3.94
C THR A 162 6.87 -10.29 5.41
N GLY A 163 6.26 -9.13 5.67
CA GLY A 163 6.14 -8.58 7.01
C GLY A 163 7.31 -7.68 7.37
N THR A 164 7.01 -6.63 8.13
CA THR A 164 8.01 -5.68 8.62
C THR A 164 8.98 -6.37 9.56
N VAL A 165 10.27 -6.11 9.38
CA VAL A 165 11.35 -6.57 10.26
C VAL A 165 11.92 -5.35 10.97
N CYS A 166 11.91 -5.39 12.31
CA CYS A 166 12.26 -4.23 13.15
C CYS A 166 13.70 -4.22 13.65
N THR A 167 14.57 -5.01 13.04
CA THR A 167 15.98 -5.06 13.40
C THR A 167 16.73 -3.96 12.65
N ALA A 168 17.30 -2.99 13.38
CA ALA A 168 18.29 -2.10 12.80
C ALA A 168 19.51 -2.96 12.40
N CYS A 169 19.81 -3.03 11.11
CA CYS A 169 21.04 -3.68 10.66
C CYS A 169 22.22 -2.76 11.00
N ASN A 170 22.77 -2.89 12.20
CA ASN A 170 24.00 -2.20 12.59
C ASN A 170 25.17 -2.91 11.92
N LEU A 171 25.47 -2.57 10.67
CA LEU A 171 26.69 -2.99 10.01
C LEU A 171 27.88 -2.28 10.68
N VAL A 172 28.56 -2.97 11.59
CA VAL A 172 29.85 -2.51 12.13
C VAL A 172 30.91 -2.85 11.08
N ALA A 173 31.49 -1.83 10.44
CA ALA A 173 32.61 -2.04 9.54
C ALA A 173 33.79 -2.68 10.31
N PRO A 174 34.48 -3.70 9.76
CA PRO A 174 35.66 -4.25 10.42
C PRO A 174 36.73 -3.17 10.52
N THR A 175 37.26 -2.96 11.73
CA THR A 175 38.41 -2.09 11.93
C THR A 175 39.62 -2.71 11.25
N LEU A 176 40.18 -2.01 10.26
CA LEU A 176 41.49 -2.34 9.68
C LEU A 176 42.55 -2.20 10.78
N SER A 177 43.05 -3.33 11.29
CA SER A 177 44.26 -3.37 12.11
C SER A 177 45.44 -2.97 11.22
N LYS A 178 46.22 -1.97 11.67
CA LYS A 178 47.46 -1.53 11.02
C LYS A 178 48.58 -2.55 11.21
#